data_AF-A0AAW0HL02-F1
#
_entry.id   AF-A0AAW0HL02-F1
#
_cell.length_a   1.000
_cell.length_b   1.000
_cell.length_c   1.000
_cell.angle_alpha   90.00
_cell.angle_beta   90.00
_cell.angle_gamma   90.00
#
_symmetry.space_group_name_H-M   'P 1'
#
loop_
_entity.id
_entity.type
_entity.pdbx_description
1 polymer ?
#
loop_
_entity_poly.entity_id
_entity_poly.type
_entity_poly.pdbx_seq_one_letter_code
_entity_poly.pdbx_strand_id
1 'polypeptide(L)'
;MNNSLDYLAYPVIVSNHRQSTTFRKKLDFGHYILHKNRVQIVKPTVDTKPPMAHTHHILKLSKLQGEQKRIDKIEYENKQLCQKIANAHRGPAKLDCWNEYLSKSLNREARNRELVKITMENQGILKRLGDRKPHYDRRASEVDWQARGHSCHSSRCT
;
A
#
# COMPACT_ATOMS: atom_id res chain seq x y z
N MET A 1 81.64 96.39 -64.76
CA MET A 1 81.52 95.07 -65.41
C MET A 1 80.70 94.18 -64.51
N ASN A 2 79.80 93.43 -65.14
CA ASN A 2 78.68 92.69 -64.57
C ASN A 2 79.11 91.57 -63.60
N ASN A 3 78.21 91.25 -62.67
CA ASN A 3 77.68 89.91 -62.36
C ASN A 3 77.60 89.65 -60.85
N SER A 4 76.39 89.69 -60.29
CA SER A 4 76.09 88.94 -59.06
C SER A 4 74.70 88.36 -59.17
N LEU A 5 74.68 87.05 -59.37
CA LEU A 5 73.55 86.13 -59.51
C LEU A 5 72.40 86.41 -58.54
N ASP A 6 71.20 86.67 -59.09
CA ASP A 6 69.94 86.59 -58.33
C ASP A 6 69.67 85.11 -58.02
N TYR A 7 69.96 84.71 -56.78
CA TYR A 7 69.62 83.39 -56.27
C TYR A 7 68.09 83.29 -56.10
N LEU A 8 67.42 82.57 -57.00
CA LEU A 8 66.04 82.15 -56.79
C LEU A 8 66.01 81.09 -55.67
N ALA A 9 65.87 81.54 -54.43
CA ALA A 9 65.65 80.68 -53.29
C ALA A 9 64.20 80.15 -53.33
N TYR A 10 64.01 78.94 -53.83
CA TYR A 10 62.74 78.23 -53.66
C TYR A 10 62.57 77.83 -52.19
N PRO A 11 61.41 78.07 -51.57
CA PRO A 11 61.19 77.68 -50.19
C PRO A 11 61.27 76.15 -50.07
N VAL A 12 62.18 75.65 -49.24
CA VAL A 12 62.24 74.23 -48.88
C VAL A 12 60.97 73.90 -48.09
N ILE A 13 60.04 73.19 -48.73
CA ILE A 13 58.86 72.65 -48.06
C ILE A 13 59.32 71.49 -47.20
N VAL A 14 59.76 71.78 -45.97
CA VAL A 14 60.00 70.76 -44.96
C VAL A 14 58.63 70.24 -44.51
N SER A 15 58.38 68.95 -44.73
CA SER A 15 57.15 68.30 -44.30
C SER A 15 57.05 68.37 -42.77
N ASN A 16 56.26 69.31 -42.25
CA ASN A 16 56.00 69.42 -40.81
C ASN A 16 55.21 68.19 -40.36
N HIS A 17 55.91 67.20 -39.80
CA HIS A 17 55.34 65.96 -39.23
C HIS A 17 54.17 66.22 -38.25
N ARG A 18 54.08 67.42 -37.66
CA ARG A 18 53.04 67.80 -36.68
C ARG A 18 51.74 68.35 -37.27
N GLN A 19 51.65 68.59 -38.57
CA GLN A 19 50.40 69.06 -39.19
C GLN A 19 49.65 67.89 -39.83
N SER A 20 48.97 67.08 -39.01
CA SER A 20 47.94 66.19 -39.53
C SER A 20 46.79 67.06 -40.02
N THR A 21 46.71 67.25 -41.34
CA THR A 21 45.64 68.01 -41.98
C THR A 21 44.27 67.43 -41.61
N THR A 22 43.27 68.31 -41.48
CA THR A 22 41.88 67.91 -41.21
C THR A 22 41.34 66.94 -42.26
N PHE A 23 41.85 67.01 -43.49
CA PHE A 23 41.56 66.09 -44.58
C PHE A 23 42.00 64.66 -44.28
N ARG A 24 43.21 64.46 -43.74
CA ARG A 24 43.71 63.12 -43.38
C ARG A 24 42.87 62.47 -42.29
N LYS A 25 42.47 63.26 -41.27
CA LYS A 25 41.54 62.80 -40.23
C LYS A 25 40.19 62.35 -40.79
N LYS A 26 39.66 63.04 -41.81
CA LYS A 26 38.40 62.66 -42.49
C LYS A 26 38.55 61.35 -43.27
N LEU A 27 39.67 61.13 -43.94
CA LEU A 27 39.97 59.87 -44.64
C LEU A 27 40.10 58.71 -43.66
N ASP A 28 40.86 58.90 -42.57
CA ASP A 28 41.04 57.89 -41.52
C ASP A 28 39.69 57.52 -40.87
N PHE A 29 38.81 58.52 -40.66
CA PHE A 29 37.46 58.30 -40.19
C PHE A 29 36.62 57.47 -41.17
N GLY A 30 36.71 57.75 -42.47
CA GLY A 30 36.03 56.96 -43.51
C GLY A 30 36.49 55.50 -43.51
N HIS A 31 37.80 55.26 -43.44
CA HIS A 31 38.36 53.90 -43.33
C HIS A 31 37.91 53.19 -42.04
N TYR A 32 37.85 53.91 -40.92
CA TYR A 32 37.36 53.38 -39.65
C TYR A 32 35.90 52.94 -39.75
N ILE A 33 35.02 53.77 -40.33
CA ILE A 33 33.60 53.43 -40.53
C ILE A 33 33.45 52.20 -41.44
N LEU A 34 34.17 52.16 -42.55
CA LEU A 34 34.15 51.02 -43.48
C LEU A 34 34.66 49.74 -42.82
N HIS A 35 35.74 49.81 -42.05
CA HIS A 35 36.27 48.68 -41.30
C HIS A 35 35.25 48.18 -40.28
N LYS A 36 34.64 49.08 -39.51
CA LYS A 36 33.64 48.74 -38.50
C LYS A 36 32.41 48.08 -39.13
N ASN A 37 31.97 48.55 -40.29
CA ASN A 37 30.89 47.92 -41.07
C ASN A 37 31.29 46.52 -41.55
N ARG A 38 32.51 46.33 -42.03
CA ARG A 38 33.02 45.01 -42.44
C ARG A 38 33.07 44.03 -41.28
N VAL A 39 33.53 44.47 -40.11
CA VAL A 39 33.55 43.65 -38.89
C VAL A 39 32.15 43.22 -38.46
N GLN A 40 31.15 44.10 -38.60
CA GLN A 40 29.76 43.77 -38.27
C GLN A 40 29.09 42.81 -39.27
N ILE A 41 29.48 42.86 -40.54
CA ILE A 41 28.89 42.03 -41.61
C ILE A 41 29.58 40.67 -41.72
N VAL A 42 30.84 40.57 -41.28
CA VAL A 42 31.60 39.32 -41.32
C VAL A 42 30.88 38.25 -40.50
N LYS A 43 30.59 37.12 -41.14
CA LYS A 43 30.09 35.93 -40.46
C LYS A 43 31.26 35.27 -39.72
N PRO A 44 31.08 34.83 -38.47
CA PRO A 44 32.12 34.09 -37.75
C PRO A 44 32.47 32.81 -38.52
N THR A 45 33.76 32.55 -38.69
CA THR A 45 34.29 31.35 -39.37
C THR A 45 34.02 30.07 -38.59
N VAL A 46 33.91 30.19 -37.26
CA VAL A 46 33.66 29.07 -36.35
C VAL A 46 32.23 29.18 -35.83
N ASP A 47 31.47 28.11 -35.96
CA ASP A 47 30.16 28.02 -35.31
C ASP A 47 30.35 27.90 -33.80
N THR A 48 29.91 28.91 -33.06
CA THR A 48 29.93 28.92 -31.59
C THR A 48 28.54 28.66 -31.00
N LYS A 49 27.58 28.17 -31.79
CA LYS A 49 26.25 27.83 -31.28
C LYS A 49 26.33 26.63 -30.34
N PRO A 50 25.51 26.62 -29.28
CA PRO A 50 25.40 25.44 -28.44
C PRO A 50 24.87 24.28 -29.29
N PRO A 51 25.38 23.05 -29.06
CA PRO A 51 24.85 21.86 -29.73
C PRO A 51 23.36 21.67 -29.40
N MET A 52 22.63 21.09 -30.34
CA MET A 52 21.18 20.90 -30.20
C MET A 52 20.87 20.02 -28.99
N ALA A 53 20.08 20.56 -28.06
CA ALA A 53 19.66 19.82 -26.89
C ALA A 53 18.67 18.71 -27.29
N HIS A 54 19.06 17.46 -27.06
CA HIS A 54 18.21 16.31 -27.31
C HIS A 54 17.28 16.07 -26.11
N THR A 55 15.98 16.33 -26.29
CA THR A 55 14.98 16.20 -25.22
C THR A 55 14.96 14.82 -24.57
N HIS A 56 15.20 13.74 -25.32
CA HIS A 56 15.21 12.37 -24.78
C HIS A 56 16.43 12.04 -23.90
N HIS A 57 17.54 12.77 -24.03
CA HIS A 57 18.67 12.67 -23.11
C HIS A 57 18.36 13.38 -21.78
N ILE A 58 17.60 14.46 -21.84
CA ILE A 58 17.21 15.27 -20.68
C ILE A 58 16.03 14.60 -19.94
N LEU A 59 15.03 14.14 -20.69
CA LEU A 59 13.80 13.55 -20.19
C LEU A 59 13.73 12.08 -20.58
N LYS A 60 14.10 11.20 -19.63
CA LYS A 60 13.97 9.75 -19.78
C LYS A 60 12.53 9.31 -19.53
N LEU A 61 11.65 9.56 -20.50
CA LEU A 61 10.20 9.34 -20.39
C LEU A 61 9.83 7.91 -19.97
N SER A 62 10.48 6.89 -20.51
CA SER A 62 10.23 5.49 -20.14
C SER A 62 10.55 5.18 -18.67
N LYS A 63 11.56 5.85 -18.10
CA LYS A 63 11.90 5.71 -16.69
C LYS A 63 10.80 6.31 -15.82
N LEU A 64 10.37 7.54 -16.14
CA LEU A 64 9.28 8.23 -15.43
C LEU A 64 7.98 7.44 -15.49
N GLN A 65 7.64 6.90 -16.66
CA GLN A 65 6.45 6.07 -16.82
C GLN A 65 6.53 4.77 -16.00
N GLY A 66 7.72 4.15 -15.92
CA GLY A 66 7.94 2.96 -15.09
C GLY A 66 7.81 3.26 -13.60
N GLU A 67 8.33 4.41 -13.15
CA GLU A 67 8.19 4.88 -11.77
C GLU A 67 6.72 5.17 -11.42
N GLN A 68 5.98 5.85 -12.32
CA GLN A 68 4.56 6.11 -12.13
C GLN A 68 3.77 4.80 -11.96
N LYS A 69 3.97 3.82 -12.84
CA LYS A 69 3.30 2.50 -12.73
C LYS A 69 3.59 1.78 -11.43
N ARG A 70 4.81 1.92 -10.88
CA ARG A 70 5.16 1.34 -9.57
C ARG A 70 4.43 2.07 -8.44
N ILE A 71 4.39 3.39 -8.48
CA ILE A 71 3.67 4.22 -7.51
C ILE A 71 2.18 3.88 -7.53
N ASP A 72 1.56 3.83 -8.71
CA ASP A 72 0.13 3.49 -8.86
C ASP A 72 -0.19 2.11 -8.27
N LYS A 73 0.70 1.14 -8.46
CA LYS A 73 0.58 -0.20 -7.87
C LYS A 73 0.64 -0.16 -6.34
N ILE A 74 1.62 0.56 -5.78
CA ILE A 74 1.79 0.71 -4.33
C ILE A 74 0.57 1.41 -3.73
N GLU A 75 0.07 2.47 -4.36
CA GLU A 75 -1.11 3.20 -3.89
C GLU A 75 -2.37 2.32 -3.90
N TYR A 76 -2.55 1.53 -4.96
CA TYR A 76 -3.64 0.57 -5.03
C TYR A 76 -3.55 -0.48 -3.90
N GLU A 77 -2.38 -1.08 -3.69
CA GLU A 77 -2.15 -2.06 -2.63
C GLU A 77 -2.35 -1.45 -1.24
N ASN A 78 -1.86 -0.23 -1.01
CA ASN A 78 -2.06 0.51 0.24
C ASN A 78 -3.54 0.78 0.51
N LYS A 79 -4.32 1.16 -0.52
CA LYS A 79 -5.77 1.35 -0.38
C LYS A 79 -6.48 0.05 0.01
N GLN A 80 -6.11 -1.07 -0.62
CA GLN A 80 -6.65 -2.39 -0.27
C GLN A 80 -6.28 -2.79 1.16
N LEU A 81 -5.04 -2.55 1.58
CA LEU A 81 -4.56 -2.84 2.92
C LEU A 81 -5.31 -2.00 3.96
N CYS A 82 -5.42 -0.69 3.76
CA CYS A 82 -6.18 0.20 4.63
C CYS A 82 -7.64 -0.25 4.78
N GLN A 83 -8.28 -0.69 3.68
CA GLN A 83 -9.63 -1.24 3.75
C GLN A 83 -9.69 -2.51 4.61
N LYS A 84 -8.73 -3.43 4.45
CA LYS A 84 -8.65 -4.67 5.26
C LYS A 84 -8.42 -4.36 6.74
N ILE A 85 -7.52 -3.43 7.05
CA ILE A 85 -7.26 -2.97 8.42
C ILE A 85 -8.53 -2.34 9.00
N ALA A 86 -9.17 -1.42 8.29
CA ALA A 86 -10.41 -0.78 8.75
C ALA A 86 -11.53 -1.81 9.00
N ASN A 87 -11.65 -2.82 8.13
CA ASN A 87 -12.61 -3.91 8.31
C ASN A 87 -12.29 -4.75 9.55
N ALA A 88 -11.01 -5.10 9.77
CA ALA A 88 -10.56 -5.84 10.95
C ALA A 88 -10.76 -5.05 12.25
N HIS A 89 -10.54 -3.73 12.22
CA HIS A 89 -10.78 -2.85 13.36
C HIS A 89 -12.26 -2.64 13.68
N ARG A 90 -13.13 -2.56 12.67
CA ARG A 90 -14.58 -2.38 12.88
C ARG A 90 -15.32 -3.66 13.23
N GLY A 91 -14.86 -4.80 12.72
CA GLY A 91 -15.51 -6.09 12.94
C GLY A 91 -15.32 -6.57 14.40
N PRO A 92 -16.26 -7.37 14.94
CA PRO A 92 -15.99 -8.09 16.18
C PRO A 92 -14.75 -8.97 15.96
N ALA A 93 -13.87 -9.07 16.96
CA ALA A 93 -12.70 -9.92 16.92
C ALA A 93 -13.11 -11.40 16.82
N LYS A 94 -13.39 -11.87 15.60
CA LYS A 94 -13.70 -13.27 15.33
C LYS A 94 -12.39 -14.04 15.38
N LEU A 95 -12.07 -14.53 16.57
CA LEU A 95 -10.96 -15.45 16.75
C LEU A 95 -11.39 -16.81 16.21
N ASP A 96 -10.68 -17.31 15.21
CA ASP A 96 -10.86 -18.67 14.66
C ASP A 96 -10.25 -19.75 15.59
N CYS A 97 -10.05 -19.42 16.87
CA CYS A 97 -9.43 -20.30 17.86
C CYS A 97 -10.43 -21.25 18.52
N TRP A 98 -11.69 -21.25 18.10
CA TRP A 98 -12.68 -22.24 18.55
C TRP A 98 -12.51 -23.52 17.74
N ASN A 99 -11.40 -24.21 17.99
CA ASN A 99 -11.28 -25.58 17.54
C ASN A 99 -12.08 -26.44 18.52
N GLU A 100 -13.20 -27.02 18.08
CA GLU A 100 -14.00 -27.97 18.87
C GLU A 100 -13.20 -29.27 19.06
N TYR A 101 -12.17 -29.23 19.91
CA TYR A 101 -11.52 -30.44 20.38
C TYR A 101 -12.51 -31.19 21.27
N LEU A 102 -13.28 -32.11 20.67
CA LEU A 102 -14.00 -33.12 21.44
C LEU A 102 -12.99 -33.84 22.34
N SER A 103 -13.17 -33.73 23.65
CA SER A 103 -12.31 -34.38 24.63
C SER A 103 -12.43 -35.90 24.47
N LYS A 104 -11.46 -36.49 23.76
CA LYS A 104 -11.37 -37.94 23.60
C LYS A 104 -10.79 -38.52 24.89
N SER A 105 -11.67 -38.97 25.79
CA SER A 105 -11.24 -39.79 26.92
C SER A 105 -10.90 -41.20 26.41
N LEU A 106 -9.69 -41.68 26.70
CA LEU A 106 -9.24 -43.04 26.42
C LEU A 106 -10.22 -44.10 27.00
N ASN A 107 -10.87 -43.76 28.13
CA ASN A 107 -11.76 -44.66 28.87
C ASN A 107 -13.24 -44.57 28.42
N ARG A 108 -13.56 -43.76 27.40
CA ARG A 108 -14.96 -43.58 26.95
C ARG A 108 -15.57 -44.90 26.47
N GLU A 109 -14.78 -45.69 25.76
CA GLU A 109 -15.26 -46.95 25.19
C GLU A 109 -15.53 -48.01 26.27
N ALA A 110 -14.63 -48.18 27.23
CA ALA A 110 -14.83 -49.13 28.32
C ALA A 110 -16.04 -48.73 29.19
N ARG A 111 -16.20 -47.44 29.50
CA ARG A 111 -17.41 -46.93 30.18
C ARG A 111 -18.69 -47.23 29.40
N ASN A 112 -18.69 -47.07 28.07
CA ASN A 112 -19.87 -47.36 27.25
C ASN A 112 -20.22 -48.85 27.26
N ARG A 113 -19.23 -49.74 27.19
CA ARG A 113 -19.45 -51.20 27.26
C ARG A 113 -20.05 -51.60 28.61
N GLU A 114 -19.56 -51.01 29.70
CA GLU A 114 -20.08 -51.23 31.04
C GLU A 114 -21.52 -50.72 31.19
N LEU A 115 -21.82 -49.53 30.67
CA LEU A 115 -23.20 -48.99 30.64
C LEU A 115 -24.16 -49.91 29.89
N VAL A 116 -23.75 -50.45 28.73
CA VAL A 116 -24.57 -51.40 27.98
C VAL A 116 -24.80 -52.68 28.78
N LYS A 117 -23.75 -53.22 29.42
CA LYS A 117 -23.86 -54.42 30.27
C LYS A 117 -24.86 -54.20 31.41
N ILE A 118 -24.71 -53.12 32.18
CA ILE A 118 -25.63 -52.76 33.28
C ILE A 118 -27.05 -52.60 32.76
N THR A 119 -27.23 -51.96 31.60
CA THR A 119 -28.56 -51.77 31.01
C THR A 119 -29.23 -53.09 30.66
N MET A 120 -28.49 -54.03 30.07
CA MET A 120 -29.01 -55.37 29.75
C MET A 120 -29.36 -56.16 31.01
N GLU A 121 -28.52 -56.11 32.04
CA GLU A 121 -28.77 -56.76 33.33
C GLU A 121 -30.03 -56.19 34.00
N ASN A 122 -30.19 -54.86 34.01
CA ASN A 122 -31.36 -54.17 34.55
C ASN A 122 -32.64 -54.54 33.79
N GLN A 123 -32.59 -54.65 32.46
CA GLN A 123 -33.72 -55.13 31.66
C GLN A 123 -34.09 -56.57 32.02
N GLY A 124 -33.10 -57.44 32.26
CA GLY A 124 -33.32 -58.81 32.73
C GLY A 124 -33.99 -58.85 34.10
N ILE A 125 -33.56 -58.01 35.04
CA ILE A 125 -34.19 -57.87 36.36
C ILE A 125 -35.64 -57.40 36.21
N LEU A 126 -35.88 -56.37 35.38
CA LEU A 126 -37.21 -55.82 35.17
C LEU A 126 -38.18 -56.87 34.60
N LYS A 127 -37.73 -57.68 33.63
CA LYS A 127 -38.53 -58.81 33.12
C LYS A 127 -38.87 -59.80 34.22
N ARG A 128 -37.90 -60.21 35.03
CA ARG A 128 -38.14 -61.13 36.17
C ARG A 128 -39.12 -60.56 37.19
N LEU A 129 -39.06 -59.26 37.47
CA LEU A 129 -40.00 -58.60 38.36
C LEU A 129 -41.41 -58.53 37.76
N GLY A 130 -41.52 -58.29 36.45
CA GLY A 130 -42.81 -58.25 35.73
C GLY A 130 -43.46 -59.63 35.59
N ASP A 131 -42.68 -60.67 35.31
CA ASP A 131 -43.17 -62.04 35.11
C ASP A 131 -43.57 -62.72 36.43
N ARG A 132 -43.03 -62.24 37.56
CA ARG A 132 -43.34 -62.79 38.88
C ARG A 132 -44.77 -62.45 39.28
N LYS A 133 -45.64 -63.46 39.30
CA LYS A 133 -47.01 -63.31 39.81
C LYS A 133 -47.00 -62.89 41.29
N PRO A 134 -47.84 -61.93 41.69
CA PRO A 134 -47.99 -61.57 43.08
C PRO A 134 -48.46 -62.78 43.90
N HIS A 135 -47.85 -62.98 45.08
CA HIS A 135 -48.15 -64.13 45.95
C HIS A 135 -49.56 -64.06 46.57
N TYR A 136 -50.11 -62.85 46.68
CA TYR A 136 -51.45 -62.61 47.22
C TYR A 136 -52.30 -61.87 46.18
N ASP A 137 -53.62 -62.11 46.21
CA ASP A 137 -54.55 -61.35 45.40
C ASP A 137 -54.65 -59.92 45.94
N ARG A 138 -54.14 -58.98 45.15
CA ARG A 138 -54.11 -57.56 45.52
C ARG A 138 -55.52 -57.00 45.75
N ARG A 139 -56.52 -57.41 44.96
CA ARG A 139 -57.89 -56.91 45.15
C ARG A 139 -58.50 -57.43 46.44
N ALA A 140 -58.32 -58.72 46.71
CA ALA A 140 -58.78 -59.32 47.96
C ALA A 140 -58.10 -58.67 49.19
N SER A 141 -56.80 -58.39 49.10
CA SER A 141 -56.06 -57.70 50.16
C SER A 141 -56.50 -56.25 50.36
N GLU A 142 -56.81 -55.51 49.29
CA GLU A 142 -57.32 -54.14 49.37
C GLU A 142 -58.70 -54.10 50.04
N VAL A 143 -59.59 -55.05 49.71
CA VAL A 143 -60.92 -55.17 50.33
C VAL A 143 -60.82 -55.56 51.81
N ASP A 144 -59.96 -56.54 52.15
CA ASP A 144 -59.71 -56.92 53.55
C ASP A 144 -59.14 -55.75 54.37
N TRP A 145 -58.22 -54.97 53.78
CA TRP A 145 -57.67 -53.78 54.42
C TRP A 145 -58.74 -52.70 54.68
N GLN A 146 -59.60 -52.43 53.70
CA GLN A 146 -60.74 -51.51 53.87
C GLN A 146 -61.72 -52.02 54.93
N ALA A 147 -62.07 -53.31 54.89
CA ALA A 147 -62.98 -53.93 55.86
C ALA A 147 -62.44 -53.84 57.29
N ARG A 148 -61.13 -54.09 57.50
CA ARG A 148 -60.47 -53.88 58.80
C ARG A 148 -60.50 -52.42 59.22
N GLY A 149 -60.21 -51.48 58.31
CA GLY A 149 -60.26 -50.03 58.57
C GLY A 149 -61.66 -49.53 58.98
N HIS A 150 -62.72 -50.09 58.40
CA HIS A 150 -64.11 -49.81 58.79
C HIS A 150 -64.49 -50.46 60.13
N SER A 151 -64.01 -51.67 60.42
CA SER A 151 -64.27 -52.35 61.70
C SER A 151 -63.73 -51.56 62.90
N CYS A 152 -62.54 -50.93 62.76
CA CYS A 152 -61.92 -50.13 63.81
C CYS A 152 -62.63 -48.78 64.08
N HIS A 153 -63.42 -48.28 63.12
CA HIS A 153 -64.23 -47.07 63.32
C HIS A 153 -65.58 -47.37 64.00
N SER A 154 -66.10 -48.60 63.87
CA SER A 154 -67.38 -49.00 64.49
C SER A 154 -67.25 -49.40 65.96
N SER A 155 -66.06 -49.77 66.45
CA SER A 155 -65.87 -50.24 67.83
C SER A 155 -65.59 -49.13 68.85
N ARG A 156 -65.67 -47.85 68.44
CA ARG A 156 -65.37 -46.68 69.30
C ARG A 156 -66.59 -45.87 69.73
N CYS A 157 -67.78 -46.44 69.60
CA CYS A 157 -69.02 -45.80 70.04
C CYS A 157 -69.87 -46.80 70.86
N THR A 158 -69.51 -46.96 72.12
CA THR A 158 -70.41 -47.29 73.24
C THR A 158 -70.02 -46.41 74.40
#